data_AF-A0A8T6WT33-F1
#
_entry.id   AF-A0A8T6WT33-F1
#
_cell.length_a   1.000
_cell.length_b   1.000
_cell.length_c   1.000
_cell.angle_alpha   90.00
_cell.angle_beta   90.00
_cell.angle_gamma   90.00
#
_symmetry.space_group_name_H-M   'P 1'
#
loop_
_entity.id
_entity.type
_entity.pdbx_description
1 polymer ?
#
loop_
_entity_poly.entity_id
_entity_poly.type
_entity_poly.pdbx_seq_one_letter_code
_entity_poly.pdbx_strand_id
1 'polypeptide(L)' 'MPHTTIRIPKDLKNAMDKHKEINWSEVARQAIRSYLRTLEIAEKIASKSKLTQEDAKELSEKIKQKIAEHYKE' A
#
# COMPACT_ATOMS: atom_id res chain seq x y z
N MET A 1 2.14 -27.85 5.36
CA MET A 1 2.19 -26.39 5.10
C MET A 1 0.92 -25.76 5.63
N PRO A 2 0.98 -24.53 6.19
CA PRO A 2 -0.22 -23.80 6.57
C PRO A 2 -1.07 -23.48 5.33
N HIS A 3 -2.39 -23.39 5.52
CA HIS A 3 -3.33 -23.00 4.48
C HIS A 3 -4.21 -21.85 5.00
N THR A 4 -4.64 -20.99 4.07
CA THR A 4 -5.50 -19.85 4.35
C THR A 4 -6.69 -19.89 3.40
N THR A 5 -7.89 -19.71 3.93
CA THR A 5 -9.12 -19.58 3.13
C THR A 5 -9.49 -18.12 3.02
N ILE A 6 -9.60 -17.61 1.79
CA ILE A 6 -9.94 -16.21 1.50
C ILE A 6 -11.35 -16.17 0.92
N ARG A 7 -12.23 -15.34 1.50
CA ARG A 7 -13.55 -15.07 0.94
C ARG A 7 -13.40 -14.05 -0.18
N ILE A 8 -13.92 -14.37 -1.36
CA ILE A 8 -13.90 -13.48 -2.52
C ILE A 8 -15.32 -13.27 -3.06
N PRO A 9 -15.60 -12.11 -3.70
CA PRO A 9 -16.85 -11.88 -4.41
C PRO A 9 -17.13 -12.96 -5.47
N LYS A 10 -18.41 -13.25 -5.72
CA LYS A 10 -18.83 -14.33 -6.62
C LYS A 10 -18.44 -14.06 -8.07
N ASP A 11 -18.54 -12.82 -8.51
CA ASP A 11 -18.10 -12.34 -9.82
C ASP A 11 -16.59 -12.56 -10.03
N LEU A 12 -15.77 -12.28 -9.02
CA LEU A 12 -14.33 -12.54 -9.06
C LEU A 12 -14.05 -14.04 -9.18
N LYS A 13 -14.72 -14.88 -8.37
CA LYS A 13 -14.60 -16.34 -8.47
C LYS A 13 -14.97 -16.85 -9.87
N ASN A 14 -16.06 -16.36 -10.44
CA ASN A 14 -16.50 -16.72 -11.79
C ASN A 14 -15.46 -16.31 -12.84
N ALA A 15 -14.82 -15.15 -12.71
CA ALA A 15 -13.75 -14.73 -13.61
C ALA A 15 -12.52 -15.64 -13.47
N MET A 16 -12.12 -15.97 -12.25
CA MET A 16 -11.01 -16.89 -12.00
C MET A 16 -11.26 -18.29 -12.57
N ASP A 17 -12.50 -18.79 -12.47
CA ASP A 17 -12.89 -20.13 -12.95
C ASP A 17 -12.90 -20.25 -14.48
N LYS A 18 -12.92 -19.12 -15.21
CA LYS A 18 -12.73 -19.09 -16.67
C LYS A 18 -11.26 -19.32 -17.08
N HIS A 19 -10.33 -19.08 -16.16
CA HIS A 19 -8.89 -19.17 -16.38
C HIS A 19 -8.29 -20.25 -15.46
N LYS A 20 -8.61 -21.52 -15.74
CA LYS A 20 -8.19 -22.68 -14.93
C LYS A 20 -6.71 -23.03 -15.12
N GLU A 21 -6.09 -22.54 -16.19
CA GLU A 21 -4.67 -22.65 -16.48
C GLU A 21 -3.79 -21.87 -15.49
N ILE A 22 -4.37 -20.91 -14.77
CA ILE A 22 -3.65 -20.05 -13.84
C ILE A 22 -3.61 -20.69 -12.45
N ASN A 23 -2.41 -20.79 -11.86
CA ASN A 23 -2.25 -21.15 -10.45
C ASN A 23 -2.58 -19.95 -9.55
N TRP A 24 -3.86 -19.76 -9.27
CA TRP A 24 -4.36 -18.65 -8.44
C TRP A 24 -3.76 -18.62 -7.03
N SER A 25 -3.37 -19.77 -6.47
CA SER A 25 -2.67 -19.83 -5.19
C SER A 25 -1.27 -19.21 -5.27
N GLU A 26 -0.56 -19.33 -6.39
CA GLU A 26 0.73 -18.65 -6.60
C GLU A 26 0.52 -17.14 -6.75
N VAL A 27 -0.46 -16.73 -7.54
CA VAL A 27 -0.81 -15.30 -7.73
C VAL A 27 -1.11 -14.65 -6.39
N ALA A 28 -1.95 -15.28 -5.56
CA ALA A 28 -2.26 -14.79 -4.23
C ALA A 28 -1.01 -14.70 -3.34
N ARG A 29 -0.16 -15.73 -3.35
CA ARG A 29 1.09 -15.73 -2.56
C ARG A 29 2.05 -14.63 -3.01
N GLN A 30 2.17 -14.35 -4.31
CA GLN A 30 2.98 -13.25 -4.81
C GLN A 30 2.43 -11.89 -4.39
N ALA A 31 1.12 -11.68 -4.52
CA ALA A 31 0.47 -10.43 -4.10
C ALA A 31 0.68 -10.14 -2.60
N ILE A 32 0.48 -11.16 -1.75
CA ILE A 32 0.69 -11.04 -0.29
C ILE A 32 2.15 -10.71 0.01
N ARG A 33 3.11 -11.42 -0.59
CA ARG A 33 4.55 -11.15 -0.38
C ARG A 33 4.94 -9.73 -0.79
N SER A 34 4.45 -9.26 -1.93
CA SER A 34 4.73 -7.90 -2.39
C SER A 34 4.16 -6.85 -1.43
N TYR A 35 2.92 -7.04 -0.97
CA TYR A 35 2.29 -6.10 -0.03
C TYR A 35 2.99 -6.07 1.32
N LEU A 36 3.38 -7.24 1.86
CA LEU A 36 4.17 -7.32 3.10
C LEU A 36 5.50 -6.58 2.97
N ARG A 37 6.21 -6.75 1.85
CA ARG A 37 7.46 -6.01 1.60
C ARG A 37 7.24 -4.50 1.59
N THR A 38 6.15 -4.02 1.01
CA THR A 38 5.79 -2.59 1.05
C THR A 38 5.56 -2.11 2.48
N LEU A 39 4.84 -2.88 3.29
CA LEU A 39 4.62 -2.58 4.70
C LEU A 39 5.93 -2.55 5.50
N GLU A 40 6.79 -3.55 5.34
CA GLU A 40 8.09 -3.61 6.01
C GLU A 40 8.98 -2.41 5.66
N ILE A 41 8.98 -1.97 4.40
CA ILE A 41 9.72 -0.78 3.98
C ILE A 41 9.13 0.47 4.63
N ALA A 42 7.80 0.62 4.63
CA ALA A 42 7.12 1.74 5.25
C ALA A 42 7.40 1.80 6.76
N GLU A 43 7.32 0.67 7.46
CA GLU A 43 7.66 0.54 8.87
C GLU A 43 9.14 0.83 9.14
N LYS A 44 10.05 0.39 8.27
CA LYS A 44 11.48 0.68 8.40
C LYS A 44 11.80 2.17 8.20
N ILE A 45 11.10 2.83 7.30
CA ILE A 45 11.20 4.29 7.11
C ILE A 45 10.63 5.00 8.34
N ALA A 46 9.43 4.62 8.77
CA ALA A 46 8.75 5.22 9.92
C ALA A 46 9.52 5.02 11.23
N SER A 47 10.09 3.83 11.47
CA SER A 47 10.88 3.53 12.69
C SER A 47 12.20 4.29 12.76
N LYS A 48 12.75 4.72 11.61
CA LYS A 48 13.91 5.63 11.55
C LYS A 48 13.50 7.10 11.57
N SER A 49 12.22 7.40 11.41
CA SER A 49 11.70 8.75 11.41
C SER A 49 11.66 9.29 12.84
N LYS A 50 12.27 10.45 13.06
CA LYS A 50 12.06 11.27 14.25
C LYS A 50 10.96 12.31 14.05
N LEU A 51 10.31 12.30 12.88
CA LEU A 51 9.28 13.25 12.51
C LEU A 51 8.07 13.07 13.43
N THR A 52 7.80 14.08 14.26
CA THR A 52 6.62 14.14 15.11
C THR A 52 5.40 14.62 14.31
N GLN A 53 4.21 14.53 14.90
CA GLN A 53 3.01 15.09 14.25
C GLN A 53 3.09 16.61 14.11
N GLU A 54 3.63 17.30 15.11
CA GLU A 54 3.95 18.73 15.05
C GLU A 54 4.89 19.04 13.87
N ASP A 55 5.99 18.29 13.70
CA ASP A 55 6.92 18.51 12.58
C ASP A 55 6.23 18.36 11.21
N ALA A 56 5.34 17.36 11.07
CA ALA A 56 4.58 17.14 9.84
C ALA A 56 3.60 18.31 9.57
N LYS A 57 2.97 18.85 10.62
CA LYS A 57 2.06 19.99 10.52
C LYS A 57 2.80 21.26 10.14
N GLU A 58 3.94 21.55 10.77
CA GLU A 58 4.79 22.68 10.41
C GLU A 58 5.28 22.59 8.95
N LEU A 59 5.69 21.39 8.51
CA LEU A 59 6.09 21.17 7.13
C LEU A 59 4.94 21.41 6.15
N SER A 60 3.73 20.95 6.49
CA SER A 60 2.53 21.17 5.67
C SER A 60 2.24 22.66 5.48
N GLU A 61 2.29 23.45 6.56
CA GLU A 61 2.05 24.89 6.51
C GLU A 61 3.13 25.62 5.70
N LYS A 62 4.41 25.26 5.86
CA LYS A 62 5.51 25.82 5.06
C LYS A 62 5.36 25.53 3.57
N ILE A 63 4.92 24.31 3.21
CA ILE A 63 4.67 23.94 1.81
C ILE A 63 3.51 24.76 1.25
N LYS A 64 2.39 24.88 1.97
CA LYS A 64 1.23 25.69 1.54
C LYS A 64 1.61 27.15 1.32
N GLN A 65 2.40 27.73 2.22
CA GLN A 65 2.89 29.10 2.09
C GLN A 65 3.73 29.28 0.82
N LYS A 66 4.73 28.42 0.60
CA LYS A 66 5.58 28.49 -0.60
C LYS A 66 4.81 28.27 -1.91
N ILE A 67 3.84 27.35 -1.92
CA ILE A 67 2.96 27.15 -3.08
C ILE A 67 2.13 28.41 -3.32
N ALA A 68 1.52 28.98 -2.27
CA ALA A 68 0.73 30.20 -2.41
C ALA A 68 1.55 31.41 -2.86
N GLU A 69 2.82 31.51 -2.47
CA GLU A 69 3.76 32.52 -2.94
C GLU A 69 4.12 32.33 -4.42
N HIS A 70 4.38 31.09 -4.84
CA HIS A 70 4.76 30.76 -6.22
C HIS A 70 3.63 31.00 -7.25
N TYR A 71 2.37 30.84 -6.85
CA TYR A 71 1.19 31.04 -7.70
C TYR A 71 0.49 32.40 -7.48
N LYS A 72 1.14 33.35 -6.79
CA LYS A 72 0.67 34.73 -6.63
C LYS A 72 1.28 35.72 -7.63
N GLU A 73 2.22 35.27 -8.46
CA GLU A 73 2.69 35.94 -9.69
C GLU A 73 1.95 35.40 -10.91
#